data_AF-A0A920WNH9-F1
#
_entry.id   AF-A0A920WNH9-F1
#
_cell.length_a   1.000
_cell.length_b   1.000
_cell.length_c   1.000
_cell.angle_alpha   90.00
_cell.angle_beta   90.00
_cell.angle_gamma   90.00
#
_symmetry.space_group_name_H-M   'P 1'
#
loop_
_entity.id
_entity.type
_entity.pdbx_description
1 polymer ?
#
loop_
_entity_poly.entity_id
_entity_poly.type
_entity_poly.pdbx_seq_one_letter_code
_entity_poly.pdbx_strand_id
1 'polypeptide(L)'
;MVGLTGGQSVHLADWPDLDDLPSDPALVARMDRIRDVASTALRLREEHGLRVRLPLSRLTVAGVNSETLVDLVDLLVDEVNVRSVELTDDLEGHARLVLQPDGRALGPRLGGDAQRLSSRRPGRVTTDVTMTGR
;
A
#
# COMPACT_ATOMS: atom_id res chain seq x y z
N MET A 1 36.69 13.86 16.55
CA MET A 1 35.64 12.99 16.00
C MET A 1 34.51 13.03 17.00
N VAL A 2 33.50 13.87 16.74
CA VAL A 2 32.37 14.04 17.65
C VAL A 2 31.38 12.92 17.35
N GLY A 3 30.90 12.21 18.38
CA GLY A 3 29.91 11.15 18.22
C GLY A 3 28.58 11.68 17.64
N LEU A 4 27.73 10.77 17.16
CA LEU A 4 26.40 11.08 16.58
C LEU A 4 25.54 12.00 17.45
N THR A 5 25.76 12.01 18.76
CA THR A 5 25.01 12.80 19.75
C THR A 5 25.71 14.07 20.23
N GLY A 6 26.87 14.44 19.68
CA GLY A 6 27.64 15.59 20.17
C GLY A 6 28.43 15.33 21.47
N GLY A 7 28.12 14.25 22.19
CA GLY A 7 28.72 13.89 23.48
C GLY A 7 29.85 12.85 23.41
N GLN A 8 30.27 12.35 24.59
CA GLN A 8 31.35 11.38 24.72
C GLN A 8 30.97 9.97 24.23
N SER A 9 29.72 9.55 24.45
CA SER A 9 29.22 8.23 24.07
C SER A 9 27.69 8.25 23.95
N VAL A 10 27.15 7.48 23.02
CA VAL A 10 25.70 7.27 22.88
C VAL A 10 25.11 6.53 24.08
N HIS A 11 25.89 5.70 24.77
CA HIS A 11 25.43 4.94 25.95
C HIS A 11 25.25 5.80 27.20
N LEU A 12 25.76 7.03 27.18
CA LEU A 12 25.64 8.01 28.26
C LEU A 12 24.65 9.13 27.92
N ALA A 13 24.02 9.07 26.74
CA ALA A 13 23.04 10.05 26.33
C ALA A 13 21.71 9.77 27.05
N ASP A 14 21.03 10.85 27.42
CA ASP A 14 19.66 10.75 27.92
C ASP A 14 18.72 10.27 26.82
N TRP A 15 17.64 9.62 27.23
CA TRP A 15 16.57 9.26 26.33
C TRP A 15 15.88 10.53 25.81
N PRO A 16 15.52 10.60 24.51
CA PRO A 16 14.81 11.77 23.99
C PRO A 16 13.44 11.94 24.63
N ASP A 17 13.04 13.19 24.85
CA ASP A 17 11.68 13.50 25.26
C ASP A 17 10.73 13.36 24.06
N LEU A 18 9.53 12.81 24.31
CA LEU A 18 8.50 12.69 23.29
C LEU A 18 7.91 14.05 22.93
N ASP A 19 7.91 15.00 23.87
CA ASP A 19 7.40 16.36 23.65
C ASP A 19 8.28 17.16 22.67
N ASP A 20 9.53 16.75 22.47
CA ASP A 20 10.46 17.34 21.49
C ASP A 20 10.21 16.85 20.06
N LEU A 21 9.37 15.83 19.87
CA LEU A 21 9.05 15.27 18.56
C LEU A 21 7.79 15.93 17.98
N PRO A 22 7.85 16.48 16.76
CA PRO A 22 6.68 17.07 16.13
C PRO A 22 5.61 15.99 15.86
N SER A 23 4.39 16.23 16.32
CA SER A 23 3.24 15.39 15.99
C SER A 23 2.65 15.81 14.65
N ASP A 24 2.61 14.89 13.68
CA ASP A 24 1.93 15.09 12.38
C ASP A 24 1.10 13.85 12.00
N PRO A 25 -0.16 13.77 12.44
CA PRO A 25 -1.04 12.65 12.10
C PRO A 25 -1.31 12.50 10.60
N ALA A 26 -1.26 13.60 9.83
CA ALA A 26 -1.51 13.55 8.39
C ALA A 26 -0.34 12.92 7.64
N LEU A 27 0.90 13.22 8.06
CA LEU A 27 2.07 12.53 7.56
C LEU A 27 2.04 11.03 7.91
N VAL A 28 1.70 10.68 9.14
CA VAL A 28 1.58 9.28 9.57
C VAL A 28 0.58 8.52 8.69
N ALA A 29 -0.62 9.08 8.45
CA ALA A 29 -1.61 8.47 7.59
C ALA A 29 -1.12 8.26 6.14
N ARG A 30 -0.36 9.23 5.59
CA ARG A 30 0.25 9.09 4.25
C ARG A 30 1.35 8.02 4.23
N MET A 31 2.16 7.91 5.29
CA MET A 31 3.18 6.87 5.44
C MET A 31 2.60 5.47 5.60
N ASP A 32 1.50 5.32 6.33
CA ASP A 32 0.78 4.05 6.41
C ASP A 32 0.26 3.65 5.03
N ARG A 33 -0.31 4.61 4.31
CA ARG A 33 -0.85 4.39 2.96
C ARG A 33 0.24 4.00 1.95
N ILE A 34 1.41 4.64 1.97
CA ILE A 34 2.50 4.27 1.05
C ILE A 34 3.06 2.87 1.37
N ARG A 35 3.09 2.49 2.66
CA ARG A 35 3.50 1.15 3.10
C ARG A 35 2.52 0.07 2.63
N ASP A 36 1.22 0.34 2.66
CA ASP A 36 0.19 -0.56 2.14
C ASP A 36 0.33 -0.77 0.63
N VAL A 37 0.59 0.31 -0.12
CA VAL A 37 0.85 0.25 -1.56
C VAL A 37 2.10 -0.57 -1.86
N ALA A 38 3.21 -0.31 -1.15
CA ALA A 38 4.46 -1.06 -1.32
C ALA A 38 4.27 -2.56 -1.03
N SER A 39 3.62 -2.89 0.08
CA SER A 39 3.33 -4.28 0.48
C SER A 39 2.46 -4.98 -0.57
N THR A 40 1.47 -4.28 -1.10
CA THR A 40 0.60 -4.78 -2.18
C THR A 40 1.39 -5.03 -3.46
N ALA A 41 2.22 -4.08 -3.87
CA ALA A 41 3.02 -4.18 -5.08
C ALA A 41 4.01 -5.35 -5.00
N LEU A 42 4.72 -5.50 -3.88
CA LEU A 42 5.65 -6.61 -3.64
C LEU A 42 4.93 -7.97 -3.67
N ARG A 43 3.74 -8.05 -3.06
CA ARG A 43 2.88 -9.24 -3.14
C ARG A 43 2.47 -9.58 -4.57
N LEU A 44 2.06 -8.60 -5.36
CA LEU A 44 1.72 -8.80 -6.78
C LEU A 44 2.92 -9.28 -7.58
N ARG A 45 4.12 -8.74 -7.31
CA ARG A 45 5.35 -9.24 -7.94
C ARG A 45 5.59 -10.71 -7.62
N GLU A 46 5.41 -11.10 -6.37
CA GLU A 46 5.51 -12.50 -5.95
C GLU A 46 4.49 -13.39 -6.67
N GLU A 47 3.22 -12.99 -6.68
CA GLU A 47 2.12 -13.71 -7.34
C GLU A 47 2.36 -13.91 -8.85
N HIS A 48 3.00 -12.95 -9.50
CA HIS A 48 3.36 -13.00 -10.91
C HIS A 48 4.79 -13.53 -11.19
N GLY A 49 5.54 -13.95 -10.17
CA GLY A 49 6.91 -14.46 -10.32
C GLY A 49 7.94 -13.41 -10.78
N LEU A 50 7.64 -12.12 -10.61
CA LEU A 50 8.48 -11.00 -11.02
C LEU A 50 9.57 -10.72 -9.97
N ARG A 51 10.82 -11.04 -10.32
CA ARG A 51 11.95 -10.91 -9.39
C ARG A 51 12.21 -9.43 -9.04
N VAL A 52 12.23 -9.09 -7.75
CA VAL A 52 12.34 -7.69 -7.25
C VAL A 52 13.57 -6.95 -7.79
N ARG A 53 14.74 -7.59 -7.88
CA ARG A 53 15.96 -6.93 -8.40
C ARG A 53 15.88 -6.48 -9.88
N LEU A 54 14.88 -6.93 -10.64
CA LEU A 54 14.67 -6.47 -12.01
C LEU A 54 13.74 -5.25 -11.98
N PRO A 55 14.20 -4.04 -12.32
CA PRO A 55 13.37 -2.86 -12.26
C PRO A 55 12.22 -2.95 -13.27
N LEU A 56 10.99 -2.75 -12.81
CA LEU A 56 9.82 -2.65 -13.71
C LEU A 56 9.72 -1.25 -14.30
N SER A 57 9.14 -1.16 -15.49
CA SER A 57 9.01 0.12 -16.21
C SER A 57 8.09 1.10 -15.47
N ARG A 58 6.95 0.62 -14.99
CA ARG A 58 5.92 1.47 -14.38
C ARG A 58 5.09 0.74 -13.33
N LEU A 59 4.73 1.48 -12.30
CA LEU A 59 3.71 1.17 -11.30
C LEU A 59 2.54 2.15 -11.42
N THR A 60 1.30 1.67 -11.43
CA THR A 60 0.12 2.54 -11.37
C THR A 60 -0.59 2.30 -10.06
N VAL A 61 -0.83 3.36 -9.28
CA VAL A 61 -1.55 3.32 -8.01
C VAL A 61 -2.89 4.02 -8.21
N ALA A 62 -3.95 3.24 -8.34
CA ALA A 62 -5.31 3.74 -8.52
C ALA A 62 -6.05 3.79 -7.17
N GLY A 63 -6.61 4.94 -6.81
CA GLY A 63 -7.42 5.07 -5.59
C GLY A 63 -7.81 6.51 -5.25
N VAL A 64 -8.84 6.65 -4.42
CA VAL A 64 -9.34 7.96 -3.97
C VAL A 64 -8.25 8.72 -3.23
N ASN A 65 -8.03 9.99 -3.58
CA ASN A 65 -6.98 10.84 -3.02
C ASN A 65 -5.55 10.26 -3.22
N SER A 66 -5.30 9.53 -4.31
CA SER A 66 -3.97 8.98 -4.59
C SER A 66 -2.93 10.08 -4.78
N GLU A 67 -3.32 11.26 -5.27
CA GLU A 67 -2.47 12.43 -5.45
C GLU A 67 -1.84 12.93 -4.15
N THR A 68 -2.43 12.63 -3.00
CA THR A 68 -1.85 12.98 -1.68
C THR A 68 -0.52 12.27 -1.39
N LEU A 69 -0.19 11.24 -2.16
CA LEU A 69 1.06 10.47 -2.05
C LEU A 69 2.18 11.03 -2.93
N VAL A 70 1.94 12.08 -3.71
CA VAL A 70 2.91 12.60 -4.71
C VAL A 70 4.29 12.88 -4.10
N ASP A 71 4.34 13.45 -2.91
CA ASP A 71 5.59 13.80 -2.21
C ASP A 71 6.36 12.56 -1.69
N LEU A 72 5.71 11.38 -1.67
CA LEU A 72 6.26 10.13 -1.15
C LEU A 72 6.52 9.09 -2.25
N VAL A 73 6.29 9.45 -3.51
CA VAL A 73 6.44 8.53 -4.66
C VAL A 73 7.85 7.97 -4.78
N ASP A 74 8.87 8.77 -4.48
CA ASP A 74 10.27 8.33 -4.57
C ASP A 74 10.57 7.19 -3.58
N LEU A 75 9.94 7.20 -2.40
CA LEU A 75 10.05 6.09 -1.44
C LEU A 75 9.48 4.80 -2.03
N LEU A 76 8.40 4.89 -2.80
CA LEU A 76 7.76 3.73 -3.42
C LEU A 76 8.58 3.20 -4.60
N VAL A 77 9.23 4.08 -5.36
CA VAL A 77 10.17 3.74 -6.45
C VAL A 77 11.28 2.85 -5.92
N ASP A 78 11.90 3.26 -4.81
CA ASP A 78 13.01 2.55 -4.18
C ASP A 78 12.57 1.21 -3.57
N GLU A 79 11.46 1.21 -2.81
CA GLU A 79 10.97 0.04 -2.09
C GLU A 79 10.55 -1.10 -3.05
N VAL A 80 9.91 -0.74 -4.17
CA VAL A 80 9.33 -1.72 -5.11
C VAL A 80 10.26 -1.98 -6.31
N ASN A 81 11.32 -1.19 -6.50
CA ASN A 81 12.22 -1.20 -7.66
C ASN A 81 11.45 -1.05 -9.00
N VAL A 82 10.92 0.15 -9.21
CA VAL A 82 10.23 0.56 -10.44
C VAL A 82 10.80 1.87 -10.97
N ARG A 83 10.76 2.12 -12.29
CA ARG A 83 11.32 3.35 -12.86
C ARG A 83 10.41 4.57 -12.72
N SER A 84 9.11 4.34 -12.61
CA SER A 84 8.10 5.40 -12.52
C SER A 84 6.86 4.91 -11.80
N VAL A 85 6.19 5.83 -11.11
CA VAL A 85 4.88 5.62 -10.48
C VAL A 85 3.90 6.61 -11.07
N GLU A 86 2.71 6.13 -11.42
CA GLU A 86 1.59 6.93 -11.87
C GLU A 86 0.48 6.84 -10.82
N LEU A 87 -0.04 8.00 -10.40
CA LEU A 87 -1.12 8.12 -9.44
C LEU A 87 -2.40 8.48 -10.20
N THR A 88 -3.48 7.77 -9.93
CA THR A 88 -4.78 8.01 -10.59
C THR A 88 -5.92 7.78 -9.60
N ASP A 89 -7.03 8.48 -9.80
CA ASP A 89 -8.30 8.25 -9.10
C ASP A 89 -9.25 7.35 -9.90
N ASP A 90 -8.91 7.03 -11.16
CA ASP A 90 -9.67 6.13 -12.02
C ASP A 90 -9.53 4.67 -11.58
N LEU A 91 -10.35 4.28 -10.60
CA LEU A 91 -10.44 2.90 -10.17
C LEU A 91 -11.09 1.99 -11.23
N GLU A 92 -12.03 2.51 -12.04
CA GLU A 92 -12.76 1.67 -12.99
C GLU A 92 -11.89 1.22 -14.17
N GLY A 93 -10.92 2.05 -14.59
CA GLY A 93 -9.94 1.72 -15.62
C GLY A 93 -8.89 0.69 -15.20
N HIS A 94 -8.64 0.56 -13.88
CA HIS A 94 -7.53 -0.24 -13.35
C HIS A 94 -7.94 -1.40 -12.45
N ALA A 95 -9.17 -1.39 -11.94
CA ALA A 95 -9.68 -2.36 -10.98
C ALA A 95 -11.04 -2.93 -11.44
N ARG A 96 -11.31 -4.17 -11.04
CA ARG A 96 -12.66 -4.72 -11.11
C ARG A 96 -13.21 -4.84 -9.71
N LEU A 97 -14.22 -4.03 -9.38
CA LEU A 97 -14.90 -4.16 -8.11
C LEU A 97 -15.66 -5.48 -8.05
N VAL A 98 -15.24 -6.37 -7.16
CA VAL A 98 -15.94 -7.62 -6.88
C VAL A 98 -16.49 -7.54 -5.46
N LEU A 99 -17.82 -7.53 -5.35
CA LEU A 99 -18.50 -7.63 -4.08
C LEU A 99 -18.50 -9.09 -3.62
N GLN A 100 -17.84 -9.38 -2.50
CA GLN A 100 -17.92 -10.69 -1.85
C GLN A 100 -18.99 -10.63 -0.74
N PRO A 101 -20.13 -11.32 -0.91
CA PRO A 101 -21.17 -11.34 0.12
C PRO A 101 -20.71 -12.17 1.34
N ASP A 102 -20.90 -11.63 2.55
CA ASP A 102 -20.69 -12.41 3.78
C ASP A 102 -21.83 -13.42 3.95
N GLY A 103 -21.58 -14.67 3.58
CA GLY A 103 -22.56 -15.75 3.66
C GLY A 103 -23.09 -16.03 5.07
N ARG A 104 -22.32 -15.73 6.13
CA ARG A 104 -22.78 -15.91 7.52
C ARG A 104 -23.80 -14.85 7.91
N ALA A 105 -23.54 -13.60 7.52
CA ALA A 105 -24.47 -12.50 7.77
C ALA A 105 -25.72 -12.57 6.87
N LEU A 106 -25.57 -13.06 5.63
CA LEU A 106 -26.63 -13.09 4.62
C LEU A 106 -27.51 -14.34 4.67
N GLY A 107 -27.00 -15.45 5.20
CA GLY A 107 -27.75 -16.72 5.32
C GLY A 107 -29.11 -16.60 6.02
N PRO A 108 -29.22 -15.96 7.20
CA PRO A 108 -30.50 -15.83 7.92
C PRO A 108 -31.55 -14.98 7.18
N ARG A 109 -31.14 -14.05 6.31
CA ARG A 109 -32.04 -13.12 5.61
C ARG A 109 -32.42 -13.58 4.19
N LEU A 110 -31.54 -14.32 3.52
CA LEU A 110 -31.70 -14.70 2.10
C LEU A 110 -31.89 -16.21 1.88
N GLY A 111 -31.73 -17.05 2.90
CA GLY A 111 -31.98 -18.49 2.80
C GLY A 111 -31.28 -19.15 1.59
N GLY A 112 -32.04 -19.89 0.78
CA GLY A 112 -31.53 -20.59 -0.41
C GLY A 112 -30.99 -19.69 -1.53
N ASP A 113 -31.33 -18.40 -1.54
CA ASP A 113 -30.84 -17.45 -2.53
C ASP A 113 -29.41 -16.95 -2.23
N ALA A 114 -28.92 -17.16 -1.00
CA ALA A 114 -27.53 -16.88 -0.65
C ALA A 114 -26.53 -17.72 -1.49
N GLN A 115 -26.91 -18.95 -1.85
CA GLN A 115 -26.12 -19.84 -2.70
C GLN A 115 -26.02 -19.34 -4.14
N ARG A 116 -27.01 -18.59 -4.65
CA ARG A 116 -26.96 -17.99 -6.00
C ARG A 116 -25.92 -16.88 -6.08
N LEU A 117 -25.77 -16.12 -4.99
CA LEU A 117 -24.81 -15.01 -4.88
C LEU A 117 -23.36 -15.47 -4.66
N SER A 118 -23.14 -16.65 -4.08
CA SER A 118 -21.80 -17.17 -3.76
C SER A 118 -21.03 -17.74 -4.97
N SER A 119 -21.66 -17.84 -6.14
CA SER A 119 -21.07 -18.44 -7.35
C SER A 119 -20.08 -17.54 -8.08
N ARG A 120 -19.94 -16.27 -7.64
CA ARG A 120 -19.04 -15.29 -8.26
C ARG A 120 -17.66 -15.35 -7.57
N ARG A 121 -16.64 -15.76 -8.33
CA ARG A 121 -15.25 -15.94 -7.84
C ARG A 121 -14.73 -14.68 -7.11
N PRO A 122 -13.90 -14.84 -6.05
CA PRO A 122 -13.44 -13.72 -5.25
C PRO A 122 -12.47 -12.83 -6.03
N GLY A 123 -12.76 -11.53 -6.04
CA GLY A 123 -11.77 -10.48 -6.21
C GLY A 123 -11.71 -9.72 -4.89
N ARG A 124 -10.59 -9.80 -4.18
CA ARG A 124 -10.36 -9.00 -2.99
C ARG A 124 -10.22 -7.54 -3.46
N VAL A 125 -11.00 -6.62 -2.91
CA VAL A 125 -10.76 -5.18 -3.11
C VAL A 125 -9.45 -4.88 -2.40
N THR A 126 -8.38 -4.93 -3.18
CA THR A 126 -7.10 -4.32 -2.85
C THR A 126 -7.10 -3.01 -3.61
N THR A 127 -6.55 -1.94 -3.05
CA THR A 127 -6.17 -0.77 -3.85
C THR A 127 -5.32 -1.32 -5.00
N ASP A 128 -5.90 -1.42 -6.21
CA ASP A 128 -5.31 -2.25 -7.25
C ASP A 128 -4.12 -1.49 -7.84
N VAL A 129 -2.95 -2.03 -7.53
CA VAL A 129 -1.68 -1.54 -8.01
C VAL A 129 -1.39 -2.27 -9.31
N THR A 130 -1.62 -1.63 -10.45
CA THR A 130 -1.34 -2.28 -11.75
C THR A 130 0.13 -2.08 -12.11
N MET A 131 0.87 -3.19 -12.26
CA MET A 131 2.27 -3.16 -12.70
C MET A 131 2.37 -3.56 -14.18
N THR A 132 2.93 -2.70 -15.03
CA THR A 132 3.14 -3.03 -16.44
C THR A 132 4.62 -3.28 -16.71
N GLY A 133 4.96 -4.55 -16.97
CA GLY A 133 6.28 -4.97 -17.42
C GLY A 133 6.39 -5.01 -18.95
N ARG A 134 7.57 -4.65 -19.47
CA ARG A 134 8.12 -5.26 -20.67
C ARG A 134 9.16 -6.29 -20.25
#